data_AF-X7RUW8-F1
#
_entry.id   AF-X7RUW8-F1
#
_cell.length_a   1.000
_cell.length_b   1.000
_cell.length_c   1.000
_cell.angle_alpha   90.00
_cell.angle_beta   90.00
_cell.angle_gamma   90.00
#
_symmetry.space_group_name_H-M   'P 1'
#
loop_
_entity.id
_entity.type
_entity.pdbx_description
1 polymer ?
#
loop_
_entity_poly.entity_id
_entity_poly.type
_entity_poly.pdbx_seq_one_letter_code
_entity_poly.pdbx_strand_id
1 'polypeptide(L)'
;MAIYKSVKGVGKTKSSLYNVLEYIGSKKENKENEKVYKTTGINVSDDYKKAFKEMMFTKEIHNKLEGRQYRHHIQSFKPDEVDPETAHKIAVEFAEKNFKDFDVFISTHIDKGHIHNHIIINTVNIETGMKLRELNKTEYNQKIENNVELKSHEFYLEDLKKSSDLFCQEYNLSVIPKKEKAESQNIYNRREYTVVMNKTSYKMELAKDIKRASKNCKSKEDFIKVLDEKGVIVDWEDHKKHITFKFKDKKKKSIRLANLEKTFQDETFKKEYLEQQFLVNQKMQEIGDLTIKVNSKTEKSTEEKYQDLLNKKKEQDRLAEEREKKQKQEIEKT
;
A
#
# COMPACT_ATOMS: atom_id res chain seq x y z
N MET A 1 5.19 16.82 10.88
CA MET A 1 5.42 15.46 10.38
C MET A 1 5.85 15.57 8.95
N ALA A 2 6.73 14.67 8.52
CA ALA A 2 7.15 14.57 7.14
C ALA A 2 5.96 14.22 6.23
N ILE A 3 5.91 14.84 5.06
CA ILE A 3 4.85 14.66 4.05
C ILE A 3 5.47 14.59 2.67
N TYR A 4 5.10 13.55 1.92
CA TYR A 4 5.42 13.42 0.51
C TYR A 4 4.19 13.63 -0.38
N LYS A 5 4.30 14.51 -1.38
CA LYS A 5 3.20 14.80 -2.32
C LYS A 5 3.67 14.94 -3.76
N SER A 6 2.82 14.52 -4.70
CA SER A 6 2.96 14.86 -6.11
C SER A 6 2.19 16.14 -6.42
N VAL A 7 2.80 17.08 -7.13
CA VAL A 7 2.17 18.32 -7.56
C VAL A 7 1.29 18.04 -8.78
N LYS A 8 0.00 18.30 -8.63
CA LYS A 8 -0.99 18.16 -9.72
C LYS A 8 -1.00 19.41 -10.60
N GLY A 9 -1.39 19.25 -11.86
CA GLY A 9 -1.56 20.38 -12.78
C GLY A 9 -0.25 21.01 -13.27
N VAL A 10 0.88 20.30 -13.17
CA VAL A 10 2.16 20.77 -13.73
C VAL A 10 2.05 21.03 -15.23
N GLY A 11 2.75 22.07 -15.69
CA GLY A 11 2.78 22.41 -17.11
C GLY A 11 3.42 21.28 -17.94
N LYS A 12 2.96 21.15 -19.19
CA LYS A 12 3.37 20.08 -20.10
C LYS A 12 4.35 20.56 -21.18
N THR A 13 4.84 21.80 -21.10
CA THR A 13 5.69 22.40 -22.15
C THR A 13 7.15 22.42 -21.71
N LYS A 14 8.06 22.51 -22.70
CA LYS A 14 9.50 22.71 -22.45
C LYS A 14 9.75 23.96 -21.61
N SER A 15 9.04 25.05 -21.92
CA SER A 15 9.09 26.30 -21.16
C SER A 15 8.63 26.12 -19.71
N SER A 16 7.61 25.29 -19.45
CA SER A 16 7.20 25.01 -18.08
C SER A 16 8.28 24.24 -17.30
N LEU A 17 9.00 23.32 -17.94
CA LEU A 17 10.14 22.64 -17.32
C LEU A 17 11.25 23.64 -16.97
N TYR A 18 11.61 24.52 -17.91
CA TYR A 18 12.62 25.55 -17.65
C TYR A 18 12.20 26.45 -16.48
N ASN A 19 10.97 26.97 -16.51
CA ASN A 19 10.46 27.88 -15.49
C ASN A 19 10.42 27.24 -14.09
N VAL A 20 10.07 25.96 -13.98
CA VAL A 20 10.07 25.29 -12.66
C VAL A 20 11.49 25.06 -12.16
N LEU A 21 12.43 24.64 -13.02
CA LEU A 21 13.84 24.46 -12.66
C LEU A 21 14.48 25.78 -12.23
N GLU A 22 14.21 26.86 -12.96
CA GLU A 22 14.66 28.20 -12.60
C GLU A 22 14.08 28.65 -11.26
N TYR A 23 12.76 28.49 -11.08
CA TYR A 23 12.08 28.92 -9.86
C TYR A 23 12.63 28.22 -8.60
N ILE A 24 13.02 26.95 -8.70
CA ILE A 24 13.51 26.18 -7.56
C ILE A 24 15.03 26.19 -7.45
N GLY A 25 15.77 26.39 -8.53
CA GLY A 25 17.23 26.29 -8.57
C GLY A 25 17.97 27.63 -8.59
N SER A 26 17.28 28.75 -8.81
CA SER A 26 17.92 30.07 -8.77
C SER A 26 18.20 30.51 -7.32
N LYS A 27 19.48 30.68 -6.99
CA LYS A 27 19.90 31.46 -5.82
C LYS A 27 19.80 32.95 -6.19
N LYS A 28 18.73 33.64 -5.78
CA LYS A 28 18.64 35.09 -6.00
C LYS A 28 19.58 35.79 -5.04
N GLU A 29 20.57 36.50 -5.57
CA GLU A 29 21.59 37.25 -4.81
C GLU A 29 21.06 38.46 -4.05
N ASN A 30 19.76 38.76 -4.08
CA ASN A 30 19.20 39.95 -3.45
C ASN A 30 17.95 39.66 -2.61
N LYS A 31 18.09 40.03 -1.33
CA LYS A 31 17.10 40.21 -0.24
C LYS A 31 16.97 39.05 0.76
N GLU A 32 17.77 39.17 1.82
CA GLU A 32 17.53 38.80 3.23
C GLU A 32 17.04 37.39 3.61
N ASN A 33 16.66 36.52 2.68
CA ASN A 33 16.28 35.14 2.95
C ASN A 33 16.74 34.26 1.79
N GLU A 34 17.87 33.57 1.97
CA GLU A 34 18.35 32.58 1.01
C GLU A 34 17.31 31.46 0.87
N LYS A 35 16.51 31.51 -0.20
CA LYS A 35 15.42 30.55 -0.41
C LYS A 35 15.95 29.13 -0.59
N VAL A 36 17.04 28.99 -1.33
CA VAL A 36 17.59 27.72 -1.79
C VAL A 36 18.84 27.40 -1.00
N TYR A 37 18.76 26.38 -0.15
CA TYR A 37 19.92 25.87 0.58
C TYR A 37 20.92 25.23 -0.39
N LYS A 38 20.48 24.15 -1.08
CA LYS A 38 21.32 23.35 -1.97
C LYS A 38 20.50 22.74 -3.11
N THR A 39 21.13 22.62 -4.27
CA THR A 39 20.64 21.87 -5.43
C THR A 39 21.55 20.69 -5.71
N THR A 40 20.96 19.57 -6.16
CA THR A 40 21.70 18.38 -6.61
C THR A 40 20.98 17.77 -7.81
N GLY A 41 21.72 17.44 -8.85
CA GLY A 41 21.25 16.66 -10.00
C GLY A 41 21.65 15.19 -9.89
N ILE A 42 20.73 14.29 -10.22
CA ILE A 42 21.00 12.86 -10.43
C ILE A 42 20.90 12.60 -11.93
N ASN A 43 21.99 12.12 -12.51
CA ASN A 43 22.20 12.00 -13.97
C ASN A 43 22.20 13.34 -14.74
N VAL A 44 22.13 14.45 -14.02
CA VAL A 44 22.19 15.82 -14.54
C VAL A 44 23.00 16.71 -13.60
N SER A 45 23.33 17.90 -14.06
CA SER A 45 24.08 18.91 -13.32
C SER A 45 23.28 19.56 -12.18
N ASP A 46 23.98 20.03 -11.15
CA ASP A 46 23.41 20.78 -10.02
C ASP A 46 22.97 22.21 -10.40
N ASP A 47 23.47 22.73 -11.52
CA ASP A 47 23.01 23.99 -12.12
C ASP A 47 21.73 23.78 -12.95
N TYR A 48 20.69 24.56 -12.66
CA TYR A 48 19.36 24.40 -13.27
C TYR A 48 19.35 24.61 -14.79
N LYS A 49 20.21 25.49 -15.33
CA LYS A 49 20.27 25.77 -16.79
C LYS A 49 20.91 24.59 -17.52
N LYS A 50 21.97 24.01 -16.96
CA LYS A 50 22.61 22.79 -17.47
C LYS A 50 21.67 21.59 -17.33
N ALA A 51 21.06 21.40 -16.16
CA ALA A 51 20.09 20.33 -15.92
C ALA A 51 18.93 20.36 -16.91
N PHE A 52 18.41 21.55 -17.22
CA PHE A 52 17.40 21.71 -18.27
C PHE A 52 17.89 21.19 -19.62
N LYS A 53 19.09 21.58 -20.06
CA LYS A 53 19.65 21.15 -21.34
C LYS A 53 19.85 19.63 -21.38
N GLU A 54 20.38 19.03 -20.32
CA GLU A 54 20.59 17.58 -20.22
C GLU A 54 19.27 16.81 -20.22
N MET A 55 18.27 17.25 -19.43
CA MET A 55 16.93 16.67 -19.46
C MET A 55 16.26 16.77 -20.84
N MET A 56 16.53 17.85 -21.59
CA MET A 56 16.03 18.01 -22.96
C MET A 56 16.77 17.11 -23.93
N PHE A 57 18.09 16.97 -23.80
CA PHE A 57 18.93 16.09 -24.59
C PHE A 57 18.48 14.62 -24.48
N THR A 58 18.21 14.13 -23.27
CA THR A 58 17.63 12.78 -23.05
C THR A 58 16.32 12.60 -23.84
N LYS A 59 15.46 13.62 -23.90
CA LYS A 59 14.20 13.55 -24.66
C LYS A 59 14.44 13.60 -26.17
N GLU A 60 15.44 14.33 -26.63
CA GLU A 60 15.77 14.46 -28.04
C GLU A 60 16.29 13.14 -28.60
N ILE A 61 17.22 12.47 -27.89
CA ILE A 61 17.72 11.13 -28.26
C ILE A 61 16.57 10.15 -28.48
N HIS A 62 15.58 10.17 -27.59
CA HIS A 62 14.44 9.23 -27.63
C HIS A 62 13.23 9.73 -28.42
N ASN A 63 13.32 10.88 -29.10
CA ASN A 63 12.21 11.53 -29.82
C ASN A 63 10.95 11.71 -28.96
N LYS A 64 11.12 12.10 -27.70
CA LYS A 64 10.08 12.24 -26.66
C LYS A 64 9.84 13.68 -26.21
N LEU A 65 9.95 14.62 -27.14
CA LEU A 65 9.79 16.07 -26.92
C LEU A 65 8.35 16.49 -26.60
N GLU A 66 7.37 15.66 -26.95
CA GLU A 66 5.95 15.96 -26.77
C GLU A 66 5.36 15.39 -25.46
N GLY A 67 4.19 15.90 -25.11
CA GLY A 67 3.46 15.50 -23.92
C GLY A 67 4.07 16.05 -22.63
N ARG A 68 3.80 15.40 -21.48
CA ARG A 68 4.29 15.87 -20.18
C ARG A 68 5.83 15.83 -20.13
N GLN A 69 6.44 16.95 -19.73
CA GLN A 69 7.90 17.09 -19.70
C GLN A 69 8.55 16.69 -18.38
N TYR A 70 7.83 16.80 -17.26
CA TYR A 70 8.35 16.45 -15.93
C TYR A 70 7.25 15.99 -14.96
N ARG A 71 7.68 15.35 -13.88
CA ARG A 71 6.93 15.19 -12.64
C ARG A 71 7.56 16.10 -11.59
N HIS A 72 6.74 16.70 -10.73
CA HIS A 72 7.21 17.53 -9.63
C HIS A 72 6.67 17.01 -8.33
N HIS A 73 7.54 16.46 -7.49
CA HIS A 73 7.21 15.97 -6.17
C HIS A 73 7.81 16.90 -5.10
N ILE A 74 7.14 16.98 -3.95
CA ILE A 74 7.57 17.78 -2.81
C ILE A 74 7.60 16.89 -1.57
N GLN A 75 8.71 16.97 -0.84
CA GLN A 75 8.89 16.37 0.47
C GLN A 75 9.03 17.50 1.49
N SER A 76 8.11 17.60 2.44
CA SER A 76 8.10 18.66 3.47
C SER A 76 8.30 18.04 4.84
N PHE A 77 9.00 18.72 5.74
CA PHE A 77 9.26 18.24 7.10
C PHE A 77 8.53 19.10 8.15
N LYS A 78 8.43 18.61 9.39
CA LYS A 78 7.92 19.45 10.48
C LYS A 78 8.91 20.62 10.70
N PRO A 79 8.43 21.83 11.06
CA PRO A 79 9.31 22.87 11.57
C PRO A 79 10.22 22.34 12.70
N ASP A 80 11.49 22.77 12.68
CA ASP A 80 12.51 22.49 13.70
C ASP A 80 12.84 21.01 13.95
N GLU A 81 12.42 20.11 13.06
CA GLU A 81 12.64 18.66 13.21
C GLU A 81 13.85 18.15 12.44
N VAL A 82 14.27 18.85 11.40
CA VAL A 82 15.37 18.46 10.53
C VAL A 82 16.16 19.71 10.13
N ASP A 83 17.47 19.57 10.01
CA ASP A 83 18.33 20.59 9.45
C ASP A 83 18.36 20.51 7.90
N PRO A 84 18.77 21.59 7.20
CA PRO A 84 18.76 21.61 5.73
C PRO A 84 19.66 20.56 5.07
N GLU A 85 20.77 20.18 5.70
CA GLU A 85 21.72 19.19 5.17
C GLU A 85 21.11 17.80 5.20
N THR A 86 20.57 17.38 6.35
CA THR A 86 19.89 16.10 6.52
C THR A 86 18.66 16.01 5.62
N ALA A 87 17.85 17.07 5.54
CA ALA A 87 16.70 17.11 4.65
C ALA A 87 17.11 16.92 3.18
N HIS A 88 18.19 17.57 2.75
CA HIS A 88 18.70 17.42 1.39
C HIS A 88 19.21 16.00 1.13
N LYS A 89 19.98 15.44 2.06
CA LYS A 89 20.51 14.08 1.98
C LYS A 89 19.40 13.04 1.83
N ILE A 90 18.33 13.14 2.64
CA ILE A 90 17.15 12.27 2.55
C ILE A 90 16.52 12.33 1.16
N ALA A 91 16.41 13.51 0.54
CA ALA A 91 15.84 13.62 -0.81
C ALA A 91 16.73 12.99 -1.89
N VAL A 92 18.06 13.10 -1.76
CA VAL A 92 19.01 12.47 -2.69
C VAL A 92 18.90 10.95 -2.59
N GLU A 93 19.04 10.37 -1.39
CA GLU A 93 18.94 8.92 -1.17
C GLU A 93 17.57 8.37 -1.62
N PHE A 94 16.49 9.11 -1.33
CA PHE A 94 15.16 8.78 -1.81
C PHE A 94 15.09 8.77 -3.35
N ALA A 95 15.65 9.77 -4.02
CA ALA A 95 15.59 9.85 -5.48
C ALA A 95 16.48 8.81 -6.16
N GLU A 96 17.66 8.52 -5.62
CA GLU A 96 18.53 7.44 -6.12
C GLU A 96 17.83 6.08 -6.01
N LYS A 97 17.13 5.81 -4.90
CA LYS A 97 16.40 4.55 -4.74
C LYS A 97 15.22 4.42 -5.69
N ASN A 98 14.43 5.48 -5.87
CA ASN A 98 13.13 5.39 -6.55
C ASN A 98 13.16 5.85 -8.02
N PHE A 99 14.20 6.58 -8.45
CA PHE A 99 14.27 7.23 -9.76
C PHE A 99 15.66 7.19 -10.41
N LYS A 100 16.56 6.28 -10.02
CA LYS A 100 17.93 6.16 -10.58
C LYS A 100 18.02 6.13 -12.11
N ASP A 101 17.01 5.59 -12.80
CA ASP A 101 17.02 5.43 -14.26
C ASP A 101 16.47 6.68 -15.00
N PHE A 102 16.24 7.78 -14.28
CA PHE A 102 15.70 9.03 -14.78
C PHE A 102 16.63 10.20 -14.40
N ASP A 103 16.58 11.26 -15.20
CA ASP A 103 17.18 12.54 -14.82
C ASP A 103 16.35 13.17 -13.70
N VAL A 104 16.99 13.52 -12.58
CA VAL A 104 16.31 14.15 -11.44
C VAL A 104 17.04 15.42 -11.02
N PHE A 105 16.30 16.49 -10.77
CA PHE A 105 16.82 17.72 -10.18
C PHE A 105 16.17 17.97 -8.82
N ILE A 106 16.98 18.11 -7.78
CA ILE A 106 16.56 18.27 -6.40
C ILE A 106 16.95 19.67 -5.93
N SER A 107 16.05 20.33 -5.21
CA SER A 107 16.33 21.62 -4.55
C SER A 107 15.70 21.69 -3.17
N THR A 108 16.51 21.99 -2.16
CA THR A 108 16.06 22.15 -0.77
C THR A 108 15.80 23.61 -0.46
N HIS A 109 14.59 23.93 -0.01
CA HIS A 109 14.15 25.27 0.34
C HIS A 109 13.94 25.43 1.85
N ILE A 110 14.27 26.62 2.34
CA ILE A 110 14.21 27.01 3.77
C ILE A 110 13.36 28.27 4.02
N ASP A 111 12.58 28.71 3.03
CA ASP A 111 11.91 30.02 2.97
C ASP A 111 10.49 30.08 3.56
N LYS A 112 9.90 28.94 3.98
CA LYS A 112 8.46 28.86 4.34
C LYS A 112 8.19 28.46 5.79
N GLY A 113 9.12 28.77 6.69
CA GLY A 113 9.03 28.39 8.11
C GLY A 113 9.12 26.87 8.34
N HIS A 114 9.44 26.10 7.30
CA HIS A 114 9.77 24.69 7.35
C HIS A 114 10.62 24.31 6.15
N ILE A 115 11.47 23.31 6.34
CA ILE A 115 12.32 22.78 5.28
C ILE A 115 11.50 21.89 4.36
N HIS A 116 11.73 22.04 3.06
CA HIS A 116 11.11 21.19 2.05
C HIS A 116 11.99 21.01 0.83
N ASN A 117 11.92 19.82 0.23
CA ASN A 117 12.61 19.45 -0.99
C ASN A 117 11.66 19.50 -2.17
N HIS A 118 12.09 20.13 -3.25
CA HIS A 118 11.52 20.03 -4.59
C HIS A 118 12.28 18.95 -5.35
N ILE A 119 11.57 17.98 -5.94
CA ILE A 119 12.14 16.88 -6.72
C ILE A 119 11.49 16.92 -8.11
N ILE A 120 12.25 17.31 -9.13
CA ILE A 120 11.82 17.36 -10.53
C ILE A 120 12.37 16.13 -11.24
N ILE A 121 11.48 15.25 -11.70
CA ILE A 121 11.85 14.02 -12.40
C ILE A 121 11.53 14.20 -13.88
N ASN A 122 12.51 13.96 -14.74
CA ASN A 122 12.30 13.89 -16.19
C ASN A 122 11.36 12.73 -16.52
N THR A 123 10.47 12.91 -17.50
CA THR A 123 9.50 11.87 -17.83
C THR A 123 10.07 10.74 -18.66
N VAL A 124 11.33 10.79 -19.09
CA VAL A 124 11.91 9.81 -20.02
C VAL A 124 13.04 9.07 -19.31
N ASN A 125 12.97 7.75 -19.34
CA ASN A 125 14.04 6.89 -18.84
C ASN A 125 15.28 7.04 -19.74
N ILE A 126 16.45 7.19 -19.12
CA ILE A 126 17.69 7.58 -19.80
C ILE A 126 18.09 6.54 -20.86
N GLU A 127 17.98 5.26 -20.53
CA GLU A 127 18.41 4.16 -21.39
C GLU A 127 17.30 3.71 -22.36
N THR A 128 16.10 3.48 -21.83
CA THR A 128 15.03 2.81 -22.58
C THR A 128 14.13 3.76 -23.36
N GLY A 129 14.16 5.06 -23.05
CA GLY A 129 13.25 6.05 -23.64
C GLY A 129 11.79 5.91 -23.21
N MET A 130 11.48 4.97 -22.31
CA MET A 130 10.13 4.74 -21.81
C MET A 130 9.68 5.90 -20.91
N LYS A 131 8.39 6.25 -20.99
CA LYS A 131 7.84 7.37 -20.20
C LYS A 131 7.51 6.93 -18.78
N LEU A 132 7.90 7.73 -17.79
CA LEU A 132 7.56 7.55 -16.38
C LEU A 132 6.05 7.61 -16.16
N ARG A 133 5.48 6.47 -15.77
CA ARG A 133 4.05 6.21 -15.67
C ARG A 133 3.65 6.02 -14.21
N GLU A 134 2.67 6.81 -13.80
CA GLU A 134 2.02 6.63 -12.50
C GLU A 134 0.86 5.66 -12.69
N LEU A 135 0.85 4.58 -11.92
CA LEU A 135 -0.24 3.61 -11.89
C LEU A 135 -1.39 4.16 -11.06
N ASN A 136 -2.62 3.95 -11.53
CA ASN A 136 -3.78 4.12 -10.66
C ASN A 136 -3.94 2.91 -9.72
N LYS A 137 -4.76 3.06 -8.69
CA LYS A 137 -4.98 2.02 -7.66
C LYS A 137 -5.43 0.68 -8.26
N THR A 138 -6.30 0.69 -9.26
CA THR A 138 -6.82 -0.53 -9.88
C THR A 138 -5.72 -1.26 -10.65
N GLU A 139 -4.97 -0.54 -11.49
CA GLU A 139 -3.85 -1.12 -12.25
C GLU A 139 -2.75 -1.68 -11.33
N TYR A 140 -2.44 -0.94 -10.26
CA TYR A 140 -1.47 -1.37 -9.27
C TYR A 140 -1.94 -2.65 -8.56
N ASN A 141 -3.16 -2.67 -8.03
CA ASN A 141 -3.70 -3.83 -7.33
C ASN A 141 -3.73 -5.07 -8.23
N GLN A 142 -4.16 -4.91 -9.49
CA GLN A 142 -4.16 -6.02 -10.46
C GLN A 142 -2.76 -6.58 -10.70
N LYS A 143 -1.73 -5.73 -10.77
CA LYS A 143 -0.34 -6.19 -10.90
C LYS A 143 0.10 -6.98 -9.67
N ILE A 144 -0.15 -6.46 -8.47
CA ILE A 144 0.22 -7.13 -7.21
C ILE A 144 -0.52 -8.47 -7.05
N GLU A 145 -1.84 -8.50 -7.31
CA GLU A 145 -2.65 -9.73 -7.22
C GLU A 145 -2.16 -10.82 -8.19
N ASN A 146 -1.64 -10.42 -9.35
CA ASN A 146 -1.08 -11.34 -10.34
C ASN A 146 0.43 -11.60 -10.15
N ASN A 147 1.04 -11.15 -9.05
CA ASN A 147 2.49 -11.23 -8.80
C ASN A 147 3.35 -10.65 -9.93
N VAL A 148 2.86 -9.60 -10.59
CA VAL A 148 3.57 -8.88 -11.65
C VAL A 148 4.35 -7.73 -11.03
N GLU A 149 5.67 -7.77 -11.15
CA GLU A 149 6.53 -6.66 -10.74
C GLU A 149 6.26 -5.39 -11.56
N LEU A 150 6.45 -4.24 -10.91
CA LEU A 150 6.36 -2.96 -11.59
C LEU A 150 7.59 -2.81 -12.50
N LYS A 151 7.36 -2.34 -13.73
CA LYS A 151 8.47 -2.04 -14.64
C LYS A 151 9.24 -0.82 -14.11
N SER A 152 10.52 -0.67 -14.49
CA SER A 152 11.38 0.44 -14.04
C SER A 152 10.81 1.84 -14.29
N HIS A 153 9.98 2.00 -15.32
CA HIS A 153 9.31 3.26 -15.65
C HIS A 153 7.90 3.39 -15.06
N GLU A 154 7.45 2.46 -14.22
CA GLU A 154 6.15 2.48 -13.57
C GLU A 154 6.30 2.72 -12.07
N PHE A 155 5.44 3.55 -11.48
CA PHE A 155 5.43 3.76 -10.04
C PHE A 155 4.00 3.92 -9.51
N TYR A 156 3.82 3.67 -8.21
CA TYR A 156 2.59 3.95 -7.50
C TYR A 156 2.85 4.97 -6.40
N LEU A 157 2.04 6.05 -6.35
CA LEU A 157 2.30 7.20 -5.48
C LEU A 157 2.32 6.82 -4.00
N GLU A 158 1.44 5.90 -3.58
CA GLU A 158 1.40 5.45 -2.19
C GLU A 158 2.65 4.66 -1.78
N ASP A 159 3.32 3.97 -2.70
CA ASP A 159 4.59 3.32 -2.41
C ASP A 159 5.73 4.33 -2.29
N LEU A 160 5.73 5.38 -3.11
CA LEU A 160 6.67 6.50 -2.94
C LEU A 160 6.48 7.21 -1.60
N LYS A 161 5.23 7.38 -1.15
CA LYS A 161 4.97 7.94 0.19
C LYS A 161 5.54 7.04 1.29
N LYS A 162 5.28 5.73 1.23
CA LYS A 162 5.87 4.76 2.18
C LYS A 162 7.39 4.78 2.15
N SER A 163 7.97 4.88 0.96
CA SER A 163 9.43 4.95 0.75
C SER A 163 10.00 6.20 1.40
N SER A 164 9.38 7.37 1.17
CA SER A 164 9.75 8.62 1.85
C SER A 164 9.59 8.53 3.37
N ASP A 165 8.51 7.92 3.87
CA ASP A 165 8.29 7.72 5.31
C ASP A 165 9.39 6.84 5.91
N LEU A 166 9.79 5.77 5.22
CA LEU A 166 10.87 4.87 5.67
C LEU A 166 12.20 5.63 5.82
N PHE A 167 12.59 6.41 4.82
CA PHE A 167 13.79 7.26 4.93
C PHE A 167 13.65 8.27 6.08
N CYS A 168 12.49 8.90 6.25
CA CYS A 168 12.31 9.81 7.39
C CYS A 168 12.47 9.08 8.74
N GLN A 169 11.97 7.85 8.85
CA GLN A 169 12.09 7.02 10.06
C GLN A 169 13.54 6.59 10.33
N GLU A 170 14.31 6.25 9.30
CA GLU A 170 15.74 5.90 9.43
C GLU A 170 16.56 7.06 10.03
N TYR A 171 16.14 8.30 9.78
CA TYR A 171 16.71 9.52 10.34
C TYR A 171 15.99 10.00 11.62
N ASN A 172 15.17 9.16 12.25
CA ASN A 172 14.41 9.46 13.48
C ASN A 172 13.42 10.64 13.37
N LEU A 173 12.93 10.95 12.17
CA LEU A 173 11.96 12.03 11.94
C LEU A 173 10.52 11.54 12.08
N SER A 174 9.61 12.42 12.51
CA SER A 174 8.19 12.07 12.65
C SER A 174 7.51 11.91 11.28
N VAL A 175 6.87 10.76 11.08
CA VAL A 175 6.03 10.48 9.91
C VAL A 175 4.57 10.44 10.31
N ILE A 176 3.67 10.68 9.35
CA ILE A 176 2.23 10.56 9.60
C ILE A 176 1.95 9.09 9.98
N PRO A 177 1.38 8.82 11.18
CA PRO A 177 0.96 7.47 11.54
C PRO A 177 -0.02 7.03 10.47
N LYS A 178 0.21 5.86 9.89
CA LYS A 178 -0.83 5.22 9.09
C LYS A 178 -2.03 5.13 10.01
N LYS A 179 -3.09 5.90 9.74
CA LYS A 179 -4.41 5.55 10.27
C LYS A 179 -4.57 4.11 9.84
N GLU A 180 -4.63 3.18 10.80
CA GLU A 180 -5.24 1.89 10.54
C GLU A 180 -6.54 2.25 9.86
N LYS A 181 -6.63 1.95 8.57
CA LYS A 181 -7.88 2.13 7.88
C LYS A 181 -8.80 1.19 8.62
N ALA A 182 -9.68 1.73 9.47
CA ALA A 182 -10.89 1.04 9.87
C ALA A 182 -11.39 0.42 8.58
N GLU A 183 -11.37 -0.91 8.51
CA GLU A 183 -11.49 -1.69 7.28
C GLU A 183 -12.49 -0.98 6.39
N SER A 184 -12.00 -0.33 5.33
CA SER A 184 -12.88 0.40 4.44
C SER A 184 -13.68 -0.69 3.73
N GLN A 185 -14.84 -1.03 4.29
CA GLN A 185 -15.81 -1.88 3.63
C GLN A 185 -16.06 -1.21 2.29
N ASN A 186 -15.66 -1.88 1.22
CA ASN A 186 -15.87 -1.39 -0.13
C ASN A 186 -17.38 -1.23 -0.33
N ILE A 187 -17.87 0.01 -0.23
CA ILE A 187 -19.24 0.38 -0.59
C ILE A 187 -19.24 0.52 -2.11
N TYR A 188 -19.33 -0.61 -2.80
CA TYR A 188 -19.46 -0.70 -4.25
C TYR A 188 -20.94 -0.52 -4.65
N ASN A 189 -21.55 0.64 -4.40
CA ASN A 189 -22.63 1.12 -5.27
C ASN A 189 -23.08 2.56 -4.98
N ARG A 190 -23.33 3.33 -6.06
CA ARG A 190 -23.96 4.67 -6.01
C ARG A 190 -25.36 4.62 -5.36
N ARG A 191 -26.01 3.45 -5.38
CA ARG A 191 -27.29 3.18 -4.70
C ARG A 191 -27.13 3.07 -3.18
N GLU A 192 -26.02 2.51 -2.68
CA GLU A 192 -25.73 2.46 -1.23
C GLU A 192 -25.54 3.86 -0.64
N TYR A 193 -24.91 4.78 -1.38
CA TYR A 193 -24.77 6.19 -0.99
C TYR A 193 -26.12 6.90 -0.80
N THR A 194 -27.13 6.53 -1.59
CA THR A 194 -28.47 7.13 -1.51
C THR A 194 -29.26 6.58 -0.31
N VAL A 195 -29.05 5.31 0.06
CA VAL A 195 -29.62 4.68 1.27
C VAL A 195 -28.98 5.24 2.54
N VAL A 196 -27.68 5.58 2.51
CA VAL A 196 -26.97 6.26 3.62
C VAL A 196 -27.56 7.64 3.91
N MET A 197 -27.89 8.41 2.87
CA MET A 197 -28.36 9.79 3.03
C MET A 197 -29.88 9.91 3.25
N ASN A 198 -30.68 8.94 2.80
CA ASN A 198 -32.13 9.04 2.88
C ASN A 198 -32.78 7.85 3.61
N LYS A 199 -33.12 8.13 4.88
CA LYS A 199 -34.06 7.44 5.77
C LYS A 199 -33.54 6.18 6.48
N THR A 200 -33.24 6.39 7.76
CA THR A 200 -33.03 5.45 8.89
C THR A 200 -31.60 4.92 9.15
N SER A 201 -30.80 5.75 9.83
CA SER A 201 -29.46 5.44 10.38
C SER A 201 -29.37 4.08 11.07
N TYR A 202 -30.41 3.68 11.81
CA TYR A 202 -30.41 2.42 12.58
C TYR A 202 -30.52 1.16 11.71
N LYS A 203 -31.00 1.24 10.46
CA LYS A 203 -30.98 0.11 9.52
C LYS A 203 -29.57 -0.21 9.06
N MET A 204 -28.78 0.84 8.81
CA MET A 204 -27.37 0.72 8.43
C MET A 204 -26.52 0.20 9.59
N GLU A 205 -26.80 0.67 10.80
CA GLU A 205 -26.19 0.17 12.04
C GLU A 205 -26.46 -1.33 12.21
N LEU A 206 -27.72 -1.75 12.12
CA LEU A 206 -28.10 -3.17 12.15
C LEU A 206 -27.40 -3.99 11.06
N ALA A 207 -27.31 -3.48 9.84
CA ALA A 207 -26.66 -4.18 8.73
C ALA A 207 -25.16 -4.42 9.00
N LYS A 208 -24.48 -3.42 9.57
CA LYS A 208 -23.08 -3.54 10.00
C LYS A 208 -22.91 -4.55 11.13
N ASP A 209 -23.82 -4.51 12.11
CA ASP A 209 -23.78 -5.42 13.25
C ASP A 209 -23.99 -6.87 12.82
N ILE A 210 -24.93 -7.12 11.90
CA ILE A 210 -25.15 -8.44 11.32
C ILE A 210 -23.91 -8.93 10.56
N LYS A 211 -23.30 -8.12 9.68
CA LYS A 211 -22.10 -8.50 8.94
C LYS A 211 -20.89 -8.78 9.85
N ARG A 212 -20.77 -8.03 10.94
CA ARG A 212 -19.70 -8.27 11.92
C ARG A 212 -19.97 -9.53 12.73
N ALA A 213 -21.21 -9.73 13.17
CA ALA A 213 -21.59 -10.92 13.92
C ALA A 213 -21.49 -12.18 13.06
N SER A 214 -21.87 -12.15 11.78
CA SER A 214 -21.79 -13.30 10.87
C SER A 214 -20.37 -13.85 10.70
N LYS A 215 -19.36 -12.98 10.75
CA LYS A 215 -17.95 -13.37 10.63
C LYS A 215 -17.33 -13.92 11.93
N ASN A 216 -17.89 -13.57 13.08
CA ASN A 216 -17.28 -13.86 14.38
C ASN A 216 -18.05 -14.90 15.20
N CYS A 217 -19.34 -15.09 14.92
CA CYS A 217 -20.19 -16.04 15.62
C CYS A 217 -20.04 -17.43 15.01
N LYS A 218 -20.16 -18.46 15.84
CA LYS A 218 -19.97 -19.86 15.46
C LYS A 218 -21.26 -20.67 15.58
N SER A 219 -22.27 -20.08 16.22
CA SER A 219 -23.59 -20.65 16.37
C SER A 219 -24.66 -19.57 16.25
N LYS A 220 -25.90 -20.03 16.06
CA LYS A 220 -27.09 -19.19 16.09
C LYS A 220 -27.23 -18.50 17.45
N GLU A 221 -26.94 -19.21 18.53
CA GLU A 221 -27.02 -18.74 19.90
C GLU A 221 -26.01 -17.61 20.17
N ASP A 222 -24.77 -17.76 19.69
CA ASP A 222 -23.74 -16.72 19.77
C ASP A 222 -24.18 -15.46 19.04
N PHE A 223 -24.74 -15.63 17.84
CA PHE A 223 -25.22 -14.53 17.01
C PHE A 223 -26.37 -13.76 17.69
N ILE A 224 -27.31 -14.48 18.31
CA ILE A 224 -28.40 -13.87 19.07
C ILE A 224 -27.84 -13.09 20.27
N LYS A 225 -26.89 -13.66 21.01
CA LYS A 225 -26.28 -13.01 22.18
C LYS A 225 -25.52 -11.72 21.81
N VAL A 226 -24.66 -11.78 20.79
CA VAL A 226 -23.87 -10.62 20.32
C VAL A 226 -24.76 -9.48 19.85
N LEU A 227 -25.90 -9.77 19.23
CA LEU A 227 -26.84 -8.73 18.82
C LEU A 227 -27.71 -8.23 19.98
N ASP A 228 -28.03 -9.07 20.96
CA ASP A 228 -28.78 -8.65 22.15
C ASP A 228 -27.98 -7.67 23.03
N GLU A 229 -26.66 -7.88 23.14
CA GLU A 229 -25.71 -6.94 23.78
C GLU A 229 -25.71 -5.57 23.10
N LYS A 230 -26.02 -5.52 21.80
CA LYS A 230 -26.18 -4.28 21.02
C LYS A 230 -27.61 -3.73 21.03
N GLY A 231 -28.49 -4.31 21.82
CA GLY A 231 -29.88 -3.88 21.97
C GLY A 231 -30.82 -4.34 20.84
N VAL A 232 -30.44 -5.40 20.12
CA VAL A 232 -31.23 -6.02 19.05
C VAL A 232 -31.62 -7.43 19.44
N ILE A 233 -32.92 -7.62 19.68
CA ILE A 233 -33.54 -8.92 19.91
C ILE A 233 -33.73 -9.61 18.56
N VAL A 234 -33.14 -10.80 18.42
CA VAL A 234 -33.21 -11.59 17.19
C VAL A 234 -34.27 -12.68 17.34
N ASP A 235 -35.34 -12.57 16.56
CA ASP A 235 -36.40 -13.57 16.45
C ASP A 235 -36.04 -14.53 15.31
N TRP A 236 -35.34 -15.61 15.66
CA TRP A 236 -34.88 -16.65 14.74
C TRP A 236 -35.36 -18.01 15.23
N GLU A 237 -36.51 -18.43 14.71
CA GLU A 237 -37.09 -19.75 14.98
C GLU A 237 -37.08 -20.59 13.71
N ASP A 238 -36.83 -21.89 13.84
CA ASP A 238 -36.54 -22.75 12.67
C ASP A 238 -37.77 -22.93 11.76
N HIS A 239 -38.97 -22.86 12.34
CA HIS A 239 -40.24 -22.92 11.61
C HIS A 239 -40.66 -21.57 10.97
N LYS A 240 -39.97 -20.46 11.27
CA LYS A 240 -40.27 -19.16 10.68
C LYS A 240 -39.47 -18.96 9.38
N LYS A 241 -40.18 -18.50 8.34
CA LYS A 241 -39.60 -18.21 7.02
C LYS A 241 -38.56 -17.08 7.04
N HIS A 242 -38.65 -16.14 7.99
CA HIS A 242 -37.80 -14.96 8.04
C HIS A 242 -37.29 -14.68 9.44
N ILE A 243 -35.98 -14.44 9.54
CA ILE A 243 -35.34 -13.90 10.73
C ILE A 243 -35.78 -12.43 10.89
N THR A 244 -36.22 -12.06 12.10
CA THR A 244 -36.71 -10.70 12.39
C THR A 244 -35.92 -10.07 13.52
N PHE A 245 -35.44 -8.85 13.30
CA PHE A 245 -34.72 -8.05 14.28
C PHE A 245 -35.66 -7.04 14.92
N LYS A 246 -35.78 -7.10 16.25
CA LYS A 246 -36.57 -6.19 17.09
C LYS A 246 -35.61 -5.38 17.95
N PHE A 247 -35.80 -4.06 18.03
CA PHE A 247 -34.93 -3.22 18.85
C PHE A 247 -35.52 -3.07 20.25
N LYS A 248 -34.67 -3.05 21.28
CA LYS A 248 -35.08 -2.70 22.66
C LYS A 248 -35.62 -1.26 22.73
N ASP A 249 -35.12 -0.38 21.87
CA ASP A 249 -35.69 0.96 21.64
C ASP A 249 -37.00 0.87 20.85
N LYS A 250 -38.12 1.11 21.54
CA LYS A 250 -39.48 1.05 21.00
C LYS A 250 -39.75 2.08 19.88
N LYS A 251 -38.89 3.10 19.70
CA LYS A 251 -39.02 4.06 18.58
C LYS A 251 -38.52 3.48 17.25
N LYS A 252 -37.74 2.39 17.27
CA LYS A 252 -37.21 1.73 16.06
C LYS A 252 -38.15 0.62 15.61
N LYS A 253 -38.52 0.63 14.32
CA LYS A 253 -39.34 -0.43 13.73
C LYS A 253 -38.53 -1.72 13.57
N SER A 254 -39.18 -2.86 13.75
CA SER A 254 -38.59 -4.17 13.48
C SER A 254 -38.25 -4.34 12.00
N ILE A 255 -37.21 -5.12 11.72
CA ILE A 255 -36.67 -5.31 10.37
C ILE A 255 -36.50 -6.81 10.12
N ARG A 256 -36.97 -7.29 8.98
CA ARG A 256 -36.71 -8.67 8.53
C ARG A 256 -35.38 -8.73 7.81
N LEU A 257 -34.65 -9.84 7.96
CA LEU A 257 -33.40 -10.08 7.24
C LEU A 257 -33.59 -9.98 5.72
N ALA A 258 -34.67 -10.56 5.18
CA ALA A 258 -35.02 -10.47 3.76
C ALA A 258 -35.27 -9.02 3.26
N ASN A 259 -35.64 -8.09 4.14
CA ASN A 259 -35.75 -6.68 3.76
C ASN A 259 -34.36 -6.04 3.61
N LEU A 260 -33.38 -6.46 4.41
CA LEU A 260 -32.00 -6.03 4.28
C LEU A 260 -31.38 -6.61 3.02
N GLU A 261 -31.60 -7.89 2.72
CA GLU A 261 -31.19 -8.52 1.45
C GLU A 261 -31.69 -7.72 0.24
N LYS A 262 -32.98 -7.39 0.19
CA LYS A 262 -33.56 -6.58 -0.89
C LYS A 262 -33.00 -5.16 -0.95
N THR A 263 -32.71 -4.57 0.21
CA THR A 263 -32.23 -3.17 0.30
C THR A 263 -30.77 -3.05 -0.12
N PHE A 264 -29.93 -3.99 0.30
CA PHE A 264 -28.48 -3.96 0.08
C PHE A 264 -28.02 -4.81 -1.11
N GLN A 265 -28.89 -5.67 -1.66
CA GLN A 265 -28.56 -6.62 -2.73
C GLN A 265 -27.31 -7.45 -2.41
N ASP A 266 -27.23 -7.89 -1.15
CA ASP A 266 -26.06 -8.55 -0.60
C ASP A 266 -26.45 -9.91 0.01
N GLU A 267 -25.78 -10.96 -0.44
CA GLU A 267 -26.04 -12.35 -0.05
C GLU A 267 -25.74 -12.63 1.41
N THR A 268 -24.96 -11.77 2.08
CA THR A 268 -24.71 -11.87 3.53
C THR A 268 -25.98 -11.77 4.37
N PHE A 269 -27.08 -11.24 3.80
CA PHE A 269 -28.39 -11.16 4.43
C PHE A 269 -29.33 -12.31 4.02
N LYS A 270 -28.80 -13.46 3.60
CA LYS A 270 -29.57 -14.70 3.43
C LYS A 270 -29.45 -15.58 4.68
N LYS A 271 -30.53 -16.29 5.03
CA LYS A 271 -30.56 -17.19 6.18
C LYS A 271 -29.55 -18.33 5.99
N GLU A 272 -29.53 -18.89 4.79
CA GLU A 272 -28.67 -19.99 4.37
C GLU A 272 -27.19 -19.58 4.44
N TYR A 273 -26.88 -18.32 4.08
CA TYR A 273 -25.53 -17.79 4.20
C TYR A 273 -25.08 -17.73 5.66
N LEU A 274 -25.90 -17.20 6.56
CA LEU A 274 -25.54 -17.10 7.98
C LEU A 274 -25.29 -18.48 8.60
N GLU A 275 -26.16 -19.45 8.30
CA GLU A 275 -26.00 -20.84 8.76
C GLU A 275 -24.69 -21.44 8.24
N GLN A 276 -24.40 -21.30 6.94
CA GLN A 276 -23.15 -21.76 6.34
C GLN A 276 -21.91 -21.08 6.93
N GLN A 277 -21.96 -19.77 7.18
CA GLN A 277 -20.83 -19.05 7.77
C GLN A 277 -20.53 -19.52 9.19
N PHE A 278 -21.56 -19.83 10.00
CA PHE A 278 -21.34 -20.35 11.35
C PHE A 278 -20.64 -21.71 11.32
N LEU A 279 -21.05 -22.60 10.41
CA LEU A 279 -20.38 -23.89 10.16
C LEU A 279 -18.91 -23.71 9.74
N VAL A 280 -18.62 -22.73 8.87
CA VAL A 280 -17.24 -22.41 8.46
C VAL A 280 -16.42 -21.90 9.63
N ASN A 281 -16.97 -20.97 10.43
CA ASN A 281 -16.28 -20.39 11.59
C ASN A 281 -15.98 -21.45 12.66
N GLN A 282 -16.89 -22.40 12.87
CA GLN A 282 -16.69 -23.52 13.78
C GLN A 282 -15.53 -24.41 13.31
N LYS A 283 -15.52 -24.81 12.03
CA LYS A 283 -14.43 -25.63 11.44
C LYS A 283 -13.08 -24.94 11.46
N MET A 284 -13.04 -23.62 11.20
CA MET A 284 -11.80 -22.84 11.26
C MET A 284 -11.21 -22.78 12.67
N GLN A 285 -12.07 -22.70 13.69
CA GLN A 285 -11.60 -22.80 15.07
C GLN A 285 -11.09 -24.22 15.39
N GLU A 286 -11.79 -25.27 14.98
CA GLU A 286 -11.35 -26.65 15.20
C GLU A 286 -9.96 -26.90 14.59
N ILE A 287 -9.70 -26.37 13.38
CA ILE A 287 -8.39 -26.42 12.72
C ILE A 287 -7.33 -25.61 13.50
N GLY A 288 -7.68 -24.43 14.02
CA GLY A 288 -6.82 -23.62 14.88
C GLY A 288 -6.47 -24.30 16.21
N ASP A 289 -7.46 -24.93 16.85
CA ASP A 289 -7.29 -25.64 18.12
C ASP A 289 -6.51 -26.96 17.92
N LEU A 290 -6.65 -27.61 16.76
CA LEU A 290 -5.82 -28.75 16.32
C LEU A 290 -4.36 -28.36 16.12
N THR A 291 -4.09 -27.22 15.47
CA THR A 291 -2.71 -26.71 15.28
C THR A 291 -2.04 -26.31 16.59
N ILE A 292 -2.79 -25.74 17.54
CA ILE A 292 -2.30 -25.43 18.89
C ILE A 292 -2.03 -26.71 19.71
N LYS A 293 -2.89 -27.73 19.62
CA LYS A 293 -2.68 -29.02 20.31
C LYS A 293 -1.46 -29.79 19.78
N VAL A 294 -1.19 -29.76 18.47
CA VAL A 294 0.01 -30.38 17.86
C VAL A 294 1.31 -29.72 18.36
N ASN A 295 1.29 -28.41 18.63
CA ASN A 295 2.45 -27.70 19.19
C ASN A 295 2.70 -27.95 20.69
N SER A 296 1.77 -28.59 21.42
CA SER A 296 1.88 -28.79 22.88
C SER A 296 2.41 -30.17 23.31
N LYS A 297 2.63 -31.10 22.37
CA LYS A 297 3.29 -32.39 22.65
C LYS A 297 4.43 -32.59 21.65
N THR A 298 5.64 -32.79 22.19
CA THR A 298 6.93 -33.01 21.52
C THR A 298 7.60 -31.79 20.86
N GLU A 299 8.22 -30.96 21.70
CA GLU A 299 9.32 -30.09 21.28
C GLU A 299 10.61 -30.91 21.14
N LYS A 300 10.96 -31.25 19.90
CA LYS A 300 12.33 -31.01 19.44
C LYS A 300 12.24 -29.79 18.53
N SER A 301 13.03 -28.77 18.84
CA SER A 301 13.02 -27.46 18.18
C SER A 301 12.97 -27.63 16.67
N THR A 302 12.13 -26.84 15.99
CA THR A 302 12.06 -26.76 14.52
C THR A 302 13.45 -26.56 13.91
N GLU A 303 14.36 -25.92 14.64
CA GLU A 303 15.77 -25.77 14.30
C GLU A 303 16.52 -27.12 14.24
N GLU A 304 16.33 -28.01 15.21
CA GLU A 304 16.97 -29.33 15.23
C GLU A 304 16.48 -30.23 14.09
N LYS A 305 15.18 -30.17 13.76
CA LYS A 305 14.63 -30.92 12.61
C LYS A 305 15.15 -30.38 11.28
N TYR A 306 15.31 -29.06 11.16
CA TYR A 306 15.86 -28.43 9.97
C TYR A 306 17.34 -28.78 9.79
N GLN A 307 18.11 -28.78 10.89
CA GLN A 307 19.52 -29.20 10.88
C GLN A 307 19.67 -30.71 10.59
N ASP A 308 18.80 -31.57 11.11
CA ASP A 308 18.83 -33.02 10.82
C ASP A 308 18.50 -33.31 9.35
N LEU A 309 17.54 -32.58 8.76
CA LEU A 309 17.21 -32.65 7.33
C LEU A 309 18.36 -32.15 6.44
N LEU A 310 19.03 -31.06 6.84
CA LEU A 310 20.21 -30.54 6.15
C LEU A 310 21.37 -31.54 6.19
N ASN A 311 21.59 -32.20 7.33
CA ASN A 311 22.65 -33.19 7.48
C ASN A 311 22.37 -34.47 6.67
N LYS A 312 21.11 -34.95 6.66
CA LYS A 312 20.71 -36.09 5.82
C LYS A 312 20.85 -35.79 4.33
N LYS A 313 20.52 -34.56 3.90
CA LYS A 313 20.70 -34.15 2.51
C LYS A 313 22.18 -34.10 2.11
N LYS A 314 23.04 -33.52 2.95
CA LYS A 314 24.50 -33.50 2.73
C LYS A 314 25.10 -34.91 2.62
N GLU A 315 24.64 -35.85 3.44
CA GLU A 315 25.13 -37.24 3.37
C GLU A 315 24.63 -37.97 2.11
N GLN A 316 23.39 -37.71 1.67
CA GLN A 316 22.90 -38.25 0.39
C GLN A 316 23.67 -37.69 -0.81
N ASP A 317 23.97 -36.40 -0.80
CA ASP A 317 24.75 -35.76 -1.86
C ASP A 317 26.20 -36.32 -1.89
N ARG A 318 26.82 -36.52 -0.72
CA ARG A 318 28.16 -37.16 -0.60
C ARG A 318 28.17 -38.59 -1.14
N LEU A 319 27.15 -39.39 -0.79
CA LEU A 319 27.03 -40.77 -1.29
C LEU A 319 26.76 -40.82 -2.80
N ALA A 320 26.06 -39.84 -3.35
CA ALA A 320 25.84 -39.71 -4.79
C ALA A 320 27.15 -39.38 -5.52
N GLU A 321 27.94 -38.44 -5.00
CA GLU A 321 29.27 -38.11 -5.55
C GLU A 321 30.25 -39.29 -5.48
N GLU A 322 30.24 -40.05 -4.38
CA GLU A 322 31.08 -41.26 -4.25
C GLU A 322 30.66 -42.36 -5.25
N ARG A 323 29.36 -42.49 -5.52
CA ARG A 323 28.85 -43.43 -6.55
C ARG A 323 29.24 -42.99 -7.96
N GLU A 324 29.14 -41.70 -8.29
CA GLU A 324 29.59 -41.19 -9.58
C GLU A 324 31.10 -41.35 -9.78
N LYS A 325 31.91 -41.11 -8.74
CA LYS A 325 33.36 -41.33 -8.81
C LYS A 325 33.70 -42.81 -9.02
N LYS A 326 33.00 -43.73 -8.36
CA LYS A 326 33.17 -45.18 -8.58
C LYS A 326 32.75 -45.60 -9.99
N GLN A 327 31.64 -45.09 -10.50
CA GLN A 327 31.21 -45.35 -11.88
C GLN A 327 32.22 -44.83 -12.91
N LYS A 328 32.78 -43.63 -12.73
CA LYS A 328 33.82 -43.11 -13.62
C LYS A 328 35.10 -43.93 -13.59
N GLN A 329 35.52 -44.41 -12.41
CA GLN A 329 36.70 -45.28 -12.28
C GLN A 329 36.50 -46.70 -12.85
N GLU A 330 35.28 -47.21 -12.88
CA GLU A 330 34.96 -48.49 -13.53
C GLU A 330 34.91 -48.35 -15.06
N ILE A 331 34.43 -47.22 -15.58
CA ILE A 331 34.42 -46.91 -17.01
C ILE A 331 35.84 -46.71 -17.55
N GLU A 332 36.78 -46.14 -16.79
CA GLU A 332 38.19 -45.98 -17.21
C GLU A 332 39.01 -47.27 -17.15
N LYS A 333 38.49 -48.35 -16.53
CA LYS A 333 39.16 -49.66 -16.43
C LYS A 333 38.64 -50.72 -17.41
N THR A 334 37.65 -50.36 -18.23
CA THR A 334 37.08 -51.20 -19.31
C THR A 334 37.50 -50.63 -20.64
#